data_AF-A0A942RJ06-F1
#
_entry.id   AF-A0A942RJ06-F1
#
_cell.length_a   1.000
_cell.length_b   1.000
_cell.length_c   1.000
_cell.angle_alpha   90.00
_cell.angle_beta   90.00
_cell.angle_gamma   90.00
#
_symmetry.space_group_name_H-M   'P 1'
#
loop_
_entity.id
_entity.type
_entity.pdbx_description
1 polymer ?
#
loop_
_entity_poly.entity_id
_entity_poly.type
_entity_poly.pdbx_seq_one_letter_code
_entity_poly.pdbx_strand_id
1 'polypeptide(L)'
;MSGETVAKQVVQSVNVVIYLQQYRNGQWVNIWSDKTTKFGSINATINKSVIAPRGYYYRLVGVHGVNHNGVYEMDISYHWNFLCPLNTPIDSPKLTVLFGDISTHNK
;
A
#
# COMPACT_ATOMS: atom_id res chain seq x y z
N MET A 1 -2.13 4.65 -6.79
CA MET A 1 -1.77 4.11 -5.48
C MET A 1 -0.60 3.27 -5.79
N SER A 2 0.51 3.58 -5.17
CA SER A 2 1.70 2.79 -5.27
C SER A 2 1.99 2.19 -3.90
N GLY A 3 3.03 1.39 -3.78
CA GLY A 3 3.42 0.70 -2.55
C GLY A 3 4.75 0.04 -2.80
N GLU A 4 5.77 0.39 -2.02
CA GLU A 4 7.11 -0.16 -2.18
C GLU A 4 7.62 -0.71 -0.85
N THR A 5 8.29 -1.84 -0.91
CA THR A 5 9.12 -2.37 0.17
C THR A 5 10.51 -2.57 -0.40
N VAL A 6 11.53 -2.07 0.29
CA VAL A 6 12.95 -2.24 -0.07
C VAL A 6 13.71 -2.84 1.10
N ALA A 7 14.11 -4.10 0.99
CA ALA A 7 15.05 -4.75 1.90
C ALA A 7 16.49 -4.21 1.70
N LYS A 8 17.30 -4.24 2.77
CA LYS A 8 18.70 -3.76 2.72
C LYS A 8 19.65 -4.68 1.93
N GLN A 9 19.23 -5.91 1.65
CA GLN A 9 19.99 -6.93 0.94
C GLN A 9 19.02 -7.84 0.16
N VAL A 10 19.56 -8.71 -0.70
CA VAL A 10 18.74 -9.71 -1.40
C VAL A 10 18.16 -10.70 -0.37
N VAL A 11 16.83 -10.80 -0.34
CA VAL A 11 16.10 -11.68 0.57
C VAL A 11 15.36 -12.78 -0.18
N GLN A 12 14.82 -13.76 0.55
CA GLN A 12 14.08 -14.85 -0.07
C GLN A 12 12.79 -14.34 -0.71
N SER A 13 12.06 -13.46 -0.01
CA SER A 13 10.93 -12.76 -0.59
C SER A 13 10.71 -11.39 0.03
N VAL A 14 10.30 -10.45 -0.80
CA VAL A 14 9.73 -9.17 -0.40
C VAL A 14 8.27 -9.14 -0.82
N ASN A 15 7.36 -8.80 0.10
CA ASN A 15 5.94 -8.65 -0.17
C ASN A 15 5.43 -7.24 0.13
N VAL A 16 4.51 -6.79 -0.70
CA VAL A 16 3.71 -5.59 -0.48
C VAL A 16 2.26 -5.97 -0.69
N VAL A 17 1.39 -5.52 0.21
CA VAL A 17 -0.05 -5.51 0.04
C VAL A 17 -0.52 -4.09 0.26
N ILE A 18 -1.36 -3.59 -0.63
CA ILE A 18 -1.98 -2.27 -0.47
C ILE A 18 -3.49 -2.44 -0.34
N TYR A 19 -4.10 -1.65 0.54
CA TYR A 19 -5.54 -1.55 0.71
C TYR A 19 -5.98 -0.10 0.51
N LEU A 20 -7.04 0.11 -0.27
CA LEU A 20 -7.80 1.36 -0.27
C LEU A 20 -8.98 1.19 0.67
N GLN A 21 -9.00 2.02 1.70
CA GLN A 21 -10.07 2.06 2.70
C GLN A 21 -10.93 3.29 2.52
N GLN A 22 -12.23 3.10 2.65
CA GLN A 22 -13.24 4.15 2.59
C GLN A 22 -13.87 4.32 3.97
N TYR A 23 -14.00 5.55 4.44
CA TYR A 23 -14.70 5.85 5.68
C TYR A 23 -16.22 5.86 5.44
N ARG A 24 -16.93 4.93 6.07
CA ARG A 24 -18.38 4.80 6.02
C ARG A 24 -18.91 4.60 7.44
N ASN A 25 -19.90 5.40 7.83
CA ASN A 25 -20.63 5.22 9.10
C ASN A 25 -19.74 5.06 10.34
N GLY A 26 -18.68 5.87 10.45
CA GLY A 26 -17.77 5.83 11.61
C GLY A 26 -16.64 4.79 11.52
N GLN A 27 -16.55 4.03 10.42
CA GLN A 27 -15.60 2.94 10.27
C GLN A 27 -14.87 2.98 8.94
N TRP A 28 -13.65 2.44 8.92
CA TRP A 28 -12.87 2.25 7.70
C TRP A 28 -13.15 0.88 7.08
N VAL A 29 -13.60 0.86 5.82
CA VAL A 29 -13.96 -0.35 5.08
C VAL A 29 -13.01 -0.53 3.90
N ASN A 30 -12.42 -1.72 3.76
CA ASN A 30 -11.62 -2.08 2.58
C ASN A 30 -12.52 -2.13 1.34
N ILE A 31 -12.21 -1.34 0.32
CA ILE A 31 -12.96 -1.35 -0.95
C ILE A 31 -12.14 -1.86 -2.13
N TRP A 32 -10.82 -1.91 -1.97
CA TRP A 32 -9.93 -2.45 -2.97
C TRP A 32 -8.63 -2.88 -2.30
N SER A 33 -7.98 -3.91 -2.87
CA SER A 33 -6.66 -4.35 -2.45
C SER A 33 -5.88 -4.92 -3.62
N ASP A 34 -4.56 -4.86 -3.52
CA ASP A 34 -3.66 -5.59 -4.43
C ASP A 34 -2.43 -6.06 -3.67
N LYS A 35 -1.77 -7.09 -4.20
CA LYS A 35 -0.58 -7.69 -3.59
C LYS A 35 0.47 -8.02 -4.64
N THR A 36 1.72 -7.90 -4.26
CA THR A 36 2.85 -8.36 -5.05
C THR A 36 3.88 -9.02 -4.14
N THR A 37 4.58 -10.00 -4.69
CA THR A 37 5.67 -10.69 -4.02
C THR A 37 6.78 -10.86 -5.03
N LYS A 38 8.00 -10.45 -4.66
CA LYS A 38 9.20 -10.71 -5.44
C LYS A 38 10.13 -11.60 -4.66
N PHE A 39 10.60 -12.67 -5.31
CA PHE A 39 11.54 -13.61 -4.73
C PHE A 39 12.97 -13.25 -5.13
N GLY A 40 13.94 -13.53 -4.25
CA GLY A 40 15.36 -13.27 -4.54
C GLY A 40 15.64 -11.82 -4.91
N SER A 41 14.91 -10.87 -4.31
CA SER A 41 14.96 -9.45 -4.67
C SER A 41 15.20 -8.59 -3.44
N ILE A 42 15.65 -7.36 -3.68
CA ILE A 42 15.72 -6.33 -2.64
C ILE A 42 14.44 -5.51 -2.57
N ASN A 43 13.55 -5.56 -3.57
CA ASN A 43 12.36 -4.74 -3.54
C ASN A 43 11.11 -5.44 -4.07
N ALA A 44 9.95 -4.90 -3.73
CA ALA A 44 8.69 -5.22 -4.36
C ALA A 44 7.85 -3.94 -4.47
N THR A 45 7.24 -3.70 -5.63
CA THR A 45 6.51 -2.46 -5.91
C THR A 45 5.15 -2.78 -6.53
N ILE A 46 4.10 -2.11 -6.07
CA ILE A 46 2.78 -2.08 -6.69
C ILE A 46 2.56 -0.66 -7.19
N ASN A 47 2.03 -0.52 -8.41
CA ASN A 47 1.59 0.75 -9.00
C ASN A 47 0.24 0.52 -9.69
N LYS A 48 -0.85 1.05 -9.13
CA LYS A 48 -2.22 0.87 -9.64
C LYS A 48 -3.04 2.14 -9.59
N SER A 49 -3.87 2.36 -10.60
CA SER A 49 -4.91 3.39 -10.57
C SER A 49 -6.24 2.73 -10.21
N VAL A 50 -6.99 3.31 -9.27
CA VAL A 50 -8.33 2.85 -8.90
C VAL A 50 -9.28 4.02 -8.92
N ILE A 51 -10.45 3.81 -9.51
CA ILE A 51 -11.55 4.77 -9.52
C ILE A 51 -12.36 4.52 -8.25
N ALA A 52 -12.40 5.53 -7.36
CA ALA A 52 -13.12 5.45 -6.11
C ALA A 52 -14.44 6.25 -6.16
N PRO A 53 -15.52 5.78 -5.51
CA PRO A 53 -16.76 6.55 -5.39
C PRO A 53 -16.55 7.94 -4.75
N ARG A 54 -17.30 8.94 -5.18
CA ARG A 54 -17.19 10.29 -4.59
C ARG A 54 -17.99 10.44 -3.31
N GLY A 55 -17.68 11.48 -2.55
CA GLY A 55 -18.39 11.88 -1.33
C GLY A 55 -17.89 11.20 -0.07
N TYR A 56 -16.70 10.60 -0.10
CA TYR A 56 -16.16 9.85 1.02
C TYR A 56 -14.70 10.21 1.31
N TYR A 57 -14.32 10.02 2.57
CA TYR A 57 -12.92 9.99 2.95
C TYR A 57 -12.30 8.65 2.62
N TYR A 58 -11.07 8.69 2.16
CA TYR A 58 -10.29 7.52 1.83
C TYR A 58 -8.94 7.57 2.51
N ARG A 59 -8.41 6.41 2.85
CA ARG A 59 -7.03 6.24 3.30
C ARG A 59 -6.40 5.03 2.63
N LEU A 60 -5.09 5.04 2.56
CA LEU A 60 -4.32 3.90 2.07
C LEU A 60 -3.62 3.21 3.21
N VAL A 61 -3.61 1.89 3.15
CA VAL A 61 -2.89 1.04 4.08
C VAL A 61 -1.89 0.21 3.28
N GLY A 62 -0.61 0.36 3.58
CA GLY A 62 0.45 -0.49 3.09
C GLY A 62 0.78 -1.54 4.14
N VAL A 63 0.78 -2.82 3.77
CA VAL A 63 1.31 -3.91 4.58
C VAL A 63 2.51 -4.46 3.85
N HIS A 64 3.64 -4.39 4.52
CA HIS A 64 4.94 -4.67 3.93
C HIS A 64 5.57 -5.82 4.69
N GLY A 65 6.17 -6.75 3.97
CA GLY A 65 6.83 -7.88 4.61
C GLY A 65 8.10 -8.30 3.88
N VAL A 66 9.01 -8.86 4.64
CA VAL A 66 10.29 -9.37 4.18
C VAL A 66 10.51 -10.73 4.84
N ASN A 67 10.87 -11.73 4.05
CA ASN A 67 11.30 -13.03 4.54
C ASN A 67 12.76 -13.26 4.16
N HIS A 68 13.60 -13.48 5.16
CA HIS A 68 15.00 -13.80 4.98
C HIS A 68 15.42 -14.94 5.92
N ASN A 69 15.86 -16.05 5.34
CA ASN A 69 16.33 -17.24 6.06
C ASN A 69 15.33 -17.74 7.12
N GLY A 70 14.04 -17.70 6.81
CA GLY A 70 12.97 -18.13 7.71
C GLY A 70 12.55 -17.09 8.76
N VAL A 71 13.19 -15.92 8.82
CA VAL A 71 12.75 -14.79 9.64
C VAL A 71 11.81 -13.92 8.81
N TYR A 72 10.60 -13.71 9.32
CA TYR A 72 9.59 -12.85 8.70
C TYR A 72 9.44 -11.55 9.51
N GLU A 73 9.69 -10.42 8.86
CA GLU A 73 9.45 -9.08 9.40
C GLU A 73 8.28 -8.43 8.66
N MET A 74 7.45 -7.67 9.38
CA MET A 74 6.28 -6.99 8.82
C MET A 74 6.12 -5.60 9.43
N ASP A 75 5.69 -4.65 8.61
CA ASP A 75 5.28 -3.32 9.03
C ASP A 75 3.98 -2.88 8.33
N ILE A 76 3.24 -1.99 8.99
CA ILE A 76 1.99 -1.44 8.49
C ILE A 76 2.10 0.08 8.46
N SER A 77 1.90 0.65 7.28
CA SER A 77 1.93 2.08 7.05
C SER A 77 0.55 2.61 6.66
N TYR A 78 0.22 3.79 7.16
CA TYR A 78 -1.02 4.50 6.83
C TYR A 78 -0.66 5.80 6.12
N HIS A 79 -1.33 6.09 5.01
CA HIS A 79 -1.16 7.35 4.30
C HIS A 79 -2.38 8.27 4.47
N TRP A 80 -2.15 9.58 4.33
CA TRP A 80 -3.09 10.66 4.60
C TRP A 80 -4.54 10.37 4.15
N ASN A 81 -5.48 10.80 4.99
CA ASN A 81 -6.89 10.77 4.65
C ASN A 81 -7.17 11.86 3.60
N PHE A 82 -7.77 11.50 2.47
CA PHE A 82 -8.21 12.49 1.48
C PHE A 82 -9.72 12.35 1.23
N LEU A 83 -10.40 13.48 1.16
CA LEU A 83 -11.78 13.53 0.70
C LEU A 83 -11.77 13.40 -0.83
N CYS A 84 -12.64 12.56 -1.39
CA CYS A 84 -12.96 12.62 -2.81
C CYS A 84 -14.25 13.45 -2.98
N PRO A 85 -14.16 14.72 -3.40
CA PRO A 85 -15.32 15.60 -3.50
C PRO A 85 -16.35 15.12 -4.55
N LEU A 86 -17.63 15.36 -4.29
CA LEU A 86 -18.75 15.02 -5.20
C LEU A 86 -18.63 15.65 -6.60
N ASN A 87 -17.92 16.77 -6.70
CA ASN A 87 -17.71 17.57 -7.91
C ASN A 87 -16.40 17.25 -8.66
N THR A 88 -15.64 16.22 -8.28
CA THR A 88 -14.50 15.77 -9.10
C THR A 88 -14.99 15.22 -10.44
N PRO A 89 -14.28 15.37 -11.58
CA PRO A 89 -14.65 14.73 -12.85
C PRO A 89 -14.69 13.18 -12.73
N ILE A 90 -15.51 12.48 -13.56
CA ILE A 90 -15.74 11.01 -13.44
C ILE A 90 -14.43 10.23 -13.64
N ASP A 91 -13.52 10.79 -14.43
CA ASP A 91 -12.23 10.19 -14.77
C ASP A 91 -11.09 10.62 -13.83
N SER A 92 -11.40 11.27 -12.69
CA SER A 92 -10.41 12.04 -11.93
C SER A 92 -10.62 11.99 -10.41
N PRO A 93 -10.47 10.80 -9.82
CA PRO A 93 -9.33 10.73 -8.92
C PRO A 93 -8.41 9.58 -9.32
N LYS A 94 -7.41 9.86 -10.16
CA LYS A 94 -6.21 9.03 -10.20
C LYS A 94 -5.43 9.28 -8.93
N LEU A 95 -5.77 8.54 -7.88
CA LEU A 95 -5.01 8.55 -6.65
C LEU A 95 -3.66 7.88 -6.94
N THR A 96 -2.55 8.61 -6.88
CA THR A 96 -1.18 8.08 -6.93
C THR A 96 -0.52 8.40 -5.59
N VAL A 97 -0.10 7.39 -4.84
CA VAL A 97 0.43 7.55 -3.48
C VAL A 97 1.55 6.55 -3.29
N LEU A 98 2.78 7.04 -3.20
CA LEU A 98 4.01 6.25 -3.07
C LEU A 98 4.22 5.89 -1.60
N PHE A 99 4.53 4.63 -1.30
CA PHE A 99 5.05 4.24 0.02
C PHE A 99 6.56 4.12 -0.09
N GLY A 100 7.27 4.55 0.95
CA GLY A 100 8.72 4.47 1.05
C GLY A 100 9.18 3.31 1.94
N ASP A 101 10.38 2.83 1.62
CA ASP A 101 11.23 1.76 2.14
C ASP A 101 11.00 1.26 3.59
N ILE A 102 11.06 -0.06 3.77
CA ILE A 102 11.27 -0.72 5.07
C ILE A 102 12.66 -1.31 5.12
N SER A 103 13.54 -0.62 5.84
CA SER A 103 14.90 -1.05 6.07
C SER A 103 14.92 -2.12 7.19
N THR A 104 15.20 -3.38 6.84
CA THR A 104 15.41 -4.44 7.83
C THR A 104 16.75 -4.21 8.56
N HIS A 105 16.75 -4.05 9.88
CA HIS A 105 17.98 -3.95 10.68
C HIS A 105 18.44 -5.37 11.05
N ASN A 106 19.45 -5.89 10.35
CA ASN A 106 20.21 -7.01 10.91
C ASN A 106 20.96 -6.49 12.15
N LYS A 107 20.67 -7.07 13.32
CA LYS A 107 21.61 -7.08 14.44
C LYS A 107 22.69 -8.13 14.18
#